data_AF-A0A9P4LC09-F1
#
_entry.id   AF-A0A9P4LC09-F1
#
_cell.length_a   1.000
_cell.length_b   1.000
_cell.length_c   1.000
_cell.angle_alpha   90.00
_cell.angle_beta   90.00
_cell.angle_gamma   90.00
#
_symmetry.space_group_name_H-M   'P 1'
#
loop_
_entity.id
_entity.type
_entity.pdbx_description
1 polymer ?
#
loop_
_entity_poly.entity_id
_entity_poly.type
_entity_poly.pdbx_seq_one_letter_code
_entity_poly.pdbx_strand_id
1 'polypeptide(L)' 'MRANCRHQNGITHAFVPRFYSNGDRDHYVGSDPAHQAFQQAAGAVLEKTVVVNSQNSLFTKAEECQLS' A
#
# COMPACT_ATOMS: atom_id res chain seq x y z
N MET A 1 -10.99 10.51 -30.39
CA MET A 1 -10.15 10.82 -29.21
C MET A 1 -10.13 9.61 -28.29
N ARG A 2 -8.96 9.01 -28.01
CA ARG A 2 -8.83 7.97 -26.99
C ARG A 2 -8.48 8.66 -25.67
N ALA A 3 -9.34 8.54 -24.67
CA ALA A 3 -9.05 9.02 -23.32
C ALA A 3 -7.92 8.15 -22.74
N ASN A 4 -6.75 8.76 -22.54
CA ASN A 4 -5.58 8.09 -22.00
C ASN A 4 -5.66 8.17 -20.47
N CYS A 5 -6.60 7.44 -19.87
CA CYS A 5 -6.85 7.50 -18.44
C CYS A 5 -5.78 6.70 -17.67
N ARG A 6 -4.60 7.30 -17.49
CA ARG A 6 -3.53 6.78 -16.62
C ARG A 6 -3.88 7.01 -15.14
N HIS A 7 -4.74 6.15 -14.58
CA HIS A 7 -5.18 6.20 -13.18
C HIS A 7 -4.12 5.81 -12.14
N GLN A 8 -2.87 5.56 -12.54
CA GLN A 8 -1.81 5.06 -11.66
C GLN A 8 -0.96 6.18 -11.04
N ASN A 9 -1.18 7.45 -11.41
CA ASN A 9 -0.44 8.61 -10.88
C ASN A 9 1.10 8.42 -10.93
N GLY A 10 1.61 7.80 -12.00
CA GLY A 10 3.04 7.52 -12.18
C GLY A 10 3.59 6.31 -11.40
N ILE A 11 2.76 5.60 -10.62
CA ILE A 11 3.17 4.36 -9.95
C ILE A 11 3.28 3.23 -10.96
N THR A 12 4.41 2.51 -10.97
CA THR A 12 4.71 1.44 -11.93
C THR A 12 4.70 0.04 -11.30
N HIS A 13 4.92 -0.05 -10.00
CA HIS A 13 5.01 -1.31 -9.24
C HIS A 13 4.29 -1.15 -7.89
N ALA A 14 3.71 -2.24 -7.38
CA ALA A 14 3.07 -2.28 -6.07
C ALA A 14 3.32 -3.62 -5.39
N PHE A 15 3.43 -3.58 -4.05
CA PHE A 15 3.60 -4.76 -3.21
C PHE A 15 2.50 -4.76 -2.14
N VAL A 16 1.92 -5.92 -1.85
CA VAL A 16 0.85 -6.06 -0.84
C VAL A 16 1.21 -7.18 0.14
N PRO A 17 2.06 -6.89 1.14
CA PRO A 17 2.35 -7.84 2.20
C PRO A 17 1.12 -8.00 3.12
N ARG A 18 0.91 -9.22 3.63
CA ARG A 18 -0.11 -9.51 4.64
C ARG A 18 0.57 -9.90 5.94
N PHE A 19 0.09 -9.35 7.03
CA PHE A 19 0.60 -9.61 8.38
C PHE A 19 -0.50 -10.25 9.23
N TYR A 20 -0.11 -11.14 10.14
CA TYR A 20 -1.05 -11.77 11.07
C TYR A 20 -1.43 -10.83 12.22
N SER A 21 -0.48 -10.01 12.67
CA SER A 21 -0.68 -9.02 13.73
C SER A 21 -0.04 -7.67 13.41
N ASN A 22 -0.41 -6.64 14.18
CA ASN A 22 0.27 -5.35 14.13
C ASN A 22 1.75 -5.47 14.53
N GLY A 23 2.07 -6.34 15.49
CA GLY A 23 3.45 -6.58 15.92
C GLY A 23 4.33 -7.14 14.80
N ASP A 24 3.81 -8.07 13.99
CA ASP A 24 4.54 -8.62 12.85
C ASP A 24 4.84 -7.55 11.80
N ARG A 25 3.86 -6.67 11.53
CA ARG A 25 4.03 -5.53 10.64
C ARG A 25 5.08 -4.56 11.19
N ASP A 26 5.00 -4.22 12.47
CA ASP A 26 5.90 -3.25 13.11
C ASP A 26 7.34 -3.77 13.10
N HIS A 27 7.53 -5.06 13.34
CA HIS A 27 8.83 -5.69 13.21
C HIS A 27 9.35 -5.61 11.77
N TYR A 28 8.56 -6.03 10.78
CA TYR A 28 8.92 -6.00 9.36
C TYR A 28 9.27 -4.59 8.87
N VAL A 29 8.47 -3.58 9.22
CA VAL A 29 8.70 -2.21 8.76
C VAL A 29 9.86 -1.53 9.50
N GLY A 30 9.97 -1.74 10.81
CA GLY A 30 10.88 -0.98 11.68
C GLY A 30 12.24 -1.62 11.94
N SER A 31 12.31 -2.94 12.04
CA SER A 31 13.48 -3.62 12.64
C SER A 31 14.00 -4.84 11.90
N ASP A 32 13.25 -5.40 10.95
CA ASP A 32 13.71 -6.52 10.12
C ASP A 32 14.90 -6.07 9.25
N PRO A 33 16.10 -6.66 9.43
CA PRO A 33 17.28 -6.29 8.67
C PRO A 33 17.11 -6.48 7.15
N ALA A 34 16.32 -7.46 6.72
CA ALA A 34 16.08 -7.72 5.31
C ALA A 34 15.24 -6.61 4.67
N HIS A 35 14.18 -6.17 5.35
CA HIS A 35 13.35 -5.08 4.87
C HIS A 35 14.07 -3.73 4.94
N GLN A 36 14.92 -3.50 5.95
CA GLN A 36 15.78 -2.31 6.02
C GLN A 36 16.77 -2.25 4.85
N ALA A 37 17.44 -3.36 4.52
CA ALA A 37 18.34 -3.42 3.37
C ALA A 37 17.59 -3.15 2.05
N PHE A 38 16.38 -3.68 1.92
CA PHE A 38 15.51 -3.39 0.77
C PHE A 38 15.15 -1.91 0.68
N GLN A 39 14.73 -1.27 1.78
CA GLN A 39 14.41 0.17 1.79
C GLN A 39 15.60 1.04 1.34
N GLN A 40 16.82 0.71 1.80
CA GLN A 40 18.03 1.42 1.40
C GLN A 40 18.31 1.28 -0.09
N ALA A 41 18.26 0.05 -0.62
CA ALA A 41 18.50 -0.20 -2.04
C ALA A 41 17.43 0.44 -2.94
N ALA A 42 16.15 0.34 -2.56
CA ALA A 42 15.04 0.89 -3.31
C ALA A 42 15.01 2.42 -3.24
N GLY A 43 15.28 3.02 -2.08
CA GLY A 43 15.31 4.47 -1.89
C GLY A 43 16.34 5.19 -2.79
N ALA A 44 17.40 4.50 -3.21
CA ALA A 44 18.40 5.04 -4.13
C ALA A 44 17.90 5.18 -5.59
N VAL A 45 16.81 4.51 -5.96
CA VAL A 45 16.34 4.43 -7.37
C VAL A 45 14.88 4.82 -7.57
N LEU A 46 14.10 5.01 -6.49
CA LEU A 46 12.69 5.37 -6.56
C LEU A 46 12.49 6.89 -6.68
N GLU A 47 11.76 7.31 -7.72
CA GLU A 47 11.32 8.71 -7.87
C GLU A 47 10.11 9.04 -6.97
N LYS A 48 9.23 8.05 -6.76
CA LYS A 48 7.97 8.22 -6.03
C LYS A 48 7.60 6.95 -5.27
N THR A 49 7.09 7.10 -4.06
CA THR A 49 6.61 5.98 -3.23
C THR A 49 5.34 6.38 -2.48
N VAL A 50 4.42 5.43 -2.34
CA VAL A 50 3.20 5.55 -1.53
C VAL A 50 3.11 4.30 -0.66
N VAL A 51 2.94 4.49 0.65
CA VAL A 51 2.75 3.41 1.60
C VAL A 51 1.36 3.55 2.21
N VAL A 52 0.54 2.52 2.06
CA VAL A 52 -0.81 2.45 2.65
C VAL A 52 -0.84 1.27 3.60
N ASN A 53 -1.20 1.55 4.85
CA ASN A 53 -1.48 0.52 5.84
C ASN A 53 -3.00 0.46 6.06
N SER A 54 -3.60 -0.69 5.74
CA SER A 54 -4.99 -0.98 6.01
C SER A 54 -5.11 -2.24 6.86
N GLN A 55 -6.12 -2.27 7.73
CA GLN A 55 -6.58 -3.51 8.33
C GLN A 55 -7.69 -4.08 7.46
N ASN A 56 -7.71 -5.40 7.28
CA ASN A 56 -8.80 -6.06 6.59
C ASN A 56 -10.05 -6.02 7.47
N SER A 57 -10.75 -4.91 7.42
CA SER A 57 -12.05 -4.75 8.07
C SER A 57 -13.13 -5.15 7.08
N LEU A 58 -14.03 -6.05 7.49
CA LEU A 58 -15.28 -6.26 6.77
C LEU A 58 -16.09 -4.98 6.93
N PHE A 59 -16.14 -4.11 5.92
CA PHE A 59 -17.13 -3.05 5.85
C PHE A 59 -18.51 -3.72 5.78
N THR A 60 -19.09 -4.02 6.93
CA THR A 60 -20.47 -4.48 7.06
C THR A 60 -21.34 -3.27 7.31
N LYS A 61 -21.61 -2.54 6.22
CA LYS A 61 -22.86 -1.84 5.90
C LYS A 61 -22.64 -1.05 4.62
N ALA A 62 -23.11 -1.60 3.51
CA ALA A 62 -23.66 -0.74 2.48
C ALA A 62 -24.96 -0.18 3.07
N GLU A 63 -24.91 0.99 3.71
CA GLU A 63 -26.10 1.81 3.77
C GLU A 63 -26.28 2.35 2.35
N GLU A 64 -27.23 1.72 1.67
CA GLU A 64 -27.78 2.13 0.40
C GLU A 64 -27.92 3.64 0.39
N CYS A 65 -27.37 4.28 -0.66
CA CYS A 65 -27.69 5.65 -0.96
C CYS A 65 -29.20 5.72 -1.23
N GLN A 66 -30.00 5.99 -0.20
CA GLN A 66 -31.38 6.40 -0.37
C GLN A 66 -31.31 7.78 -1.03
N LEU A 67 -31.44 7.75 -2.36
CA LEU A 67 -31.74 8.92 -3.17
C LEU A 67 -33.01 9.55 -2.59
N SER A 68 -32.86 10.72 -1.96
CA SER A 68 -33.95 11.69 -1.76
C SER A 68 -34.00 12.62 -2.96
#